data_AF-A0A961DXA1-F1
#
_entry.id   AF-A0A961DXA1-F1
#
_cell.length_a   1.000
_cell.length_b   1.000
_cell.length_c   1.000
_cell.angle_alpha   90.00
_cell.angle_beta   90.00
_cell.angle_gamma   90.00
#
_symmetry.space_group_name_H-M   'P 1'
#
loop_
_entity.id
_entity.type
_entity.pdbx_description
1 polymer ?
#
loop_
_entity_poly.entity_id
_entity_poly.type
_entity_poly.pdbx_seq_one_letter_code
_entity_poly.pdbx_strand_id
1 'polypeptide(L)'
;KVVLLTGATANEFFFRAADEDLDQAEAYPFMTPIFGKGVVFDASPERRKEMLHNSALRGDHMRSHARTIEREVRRMVENWGDEGEIDL
;
A
#
# COMPACT_ATOMS: atom_id res chain seq x y z
N LYS A 1 15.86 1.70 18.82
CA LYS A 1 17.01 0.95 18.24
C LYS A 1 16.48 0.12 17.08
N VAL A 2 17.12 0.13 15.92
CA VAL A 2 16.68 -0.66 14.75
C VAL A 2 17.55 -1.92 14.65
N VAL A 3 16.93 -3.06 14.35
CA VAL A 3 17.61 -4.33 14.06
C VAL A 3 17.25 -4.74 12.64
N LEU A 4 18.24 -4.80 11.75
CA LEU A 4 18.06 -5.22 10.36
C LEU A 4 18.22 -6.74 10.25
N LEU A 5 17.15 -7.43 9.88
CA LEU A 5 17.14 -8.86 9.57
C LEU A 5 17.33 -9.06 8.06
N THR A 6 18.18 -10.03 7.68
CA THR A 6 18.46 -10.34 6.27
C THR A 6 18.63 -11.85 6.07
N GLY A 7 18.38 -12.32 4.85
CA GLY A 7 18.44 -13.73 4.48
C GLY A 7 17.12 -14.46 4.74
N ALA A 8 16.93 -15.59 4.04
CA ALA A 8 15.65 -16.30 3.98
C ALA A 8 15.09 -16.67 5.36
N THR A 9 15.91 -17.25 6.25
CA THR A 9 15.48 -17.69 7.58
C THR A 9 15.05 -16.53 8.48
N ALA A 10 15.81 -15.43 8.48
CA ALA A 10 15.47 -14.27 9.31
C ALA A 10 14.24 -13.54 8.76
N ASN A 11 14.10 -13.49 7.43
CA ASN A 11 12.91 -12.94 6.77
C ASN A 11 11.67 -13.80 7.04
N GLU A 12 11.78 -15.14 7.05
CA GLU A 12 10.67 -16.02 7.38
C GLU A 12 10.15 -15.74 8.79
N PHE A 13 11.07 -15.63 9.77
CA PHE A 13 10.70 -15.23 11.13
C PHE A 13 9.98 -13.88 11.14
N PHE A 14 10.55 -12.85 10.49
CA PHE A 14 9.98 -11.51 10.46
C PHE A 14 8.58 -11.46 9.83
N PHE A 15 8.39 -12.12 8.67
CA PHE A 15 7.11 -12.06 7.93
C PHE A 15 6.02 -13.00 8.47
N ARG A 16 6.39 -14.04 9.23
CA ARG A 16 5.43 -15.01 9.80
C ARG A 16 5.12 -14.76 11.28
N ALA A 17 5.79 -13.82 11.93
CA ALA A 17 5.49 -13.42 13.30
C ALA A 17 4.05 -12.89 13.42
N ALA A 18 3.40 -13.16 14.54
CA ALA A 18 2.09 -12.57 14.83
C ALA A 18 2.25 -11.08 15.19
N ASP A 19 1.19 -10.28 15.02
CA ASP A 19 1.18 -8.87 15.42
C ASP A 19 1.48 -8.70 16.93
N GLU A 20 1.15 -9.70 17.76
CA GLU A 20 1.47 -9.74 19.19
C GLU A 20 2.99 -9.83 19.46
N ASP A 21 3.74 -10.47 18.55
CA ASP A 21 5.19 -10.62 18.65
C ASP A 21 5.94 -9.44 17.99
N LEU A 22 5.45 -8.99 16.84
CA LEU A 22 5.99 -7.88 16.05
C LEU A 22 4.86 -6.99 15.51
N ASP A 23 4.47 -5.98 16.29
CA ASP A 23 3.37 -5.08 15.92
C ASP A 23 3.77 -4.13 14.78
N GLN A 24 3.05 -4.21 13.66
CA GLN A 24 3.21 -3.34 12.52
C GLN A 24 2.77 -1.88 12.79
N ALA A 25 1.85 -1.64 13.74
CA ALA A 25 1.35 -0.30 14.08
C ALA A 25 2.50 0.65 14.45
N GLU A 26 3.38 0.17 15.33
CA GLU A 26 4.50 0.91 15.89
C GLU A 26 5.59 1.25 14.84
N ALA A 27 5.58 0.58 13.68
CA ALA A 27 6.58 0.80 12.64
C ALA A 27 6.29 2.04 11.77
N TYR A 28 5.04 2.53 11.73
CA TYR A 28 4.61 3.59 10.81
C TYR A 28 3.94 4.81 11.48
N PRO A 29 4.48 5.36 12.58
CA PRO A 29 3.84 6.48 13.30
C PRO A 29 3.74 7.76 12.46
N PHE A 30 4.57 7.89 11.42
CA PHE A 30 4.54 9.03 10.49
C PHE A 30 3.33 9.02 9.55
N MET A 31 2.53 7.94 9.51
CA MET A 31 1.30 7.89 8.73
C MET A 31 0.09 8.46 9.47
N THR A 32 0.12 8.55 10.81
CA THR A 32 -0.98 9.08 11.63
C THR A 32 -1.37 10.52 11.26
N PRO A 33 -0.43 11.45 10.97
CA PRO A 33 -0.79 12.80 10.51
C PRO A 33 -1.45 12.83 9.13
N ILE A 34 -1.21 11.82 8.29
CA ILE A 34 -1.74 11.74 6.91
C ILE A 34 -3.15 11.14 6.92
N PHE A 35 -3.31 9.99 7.59
CA PHE A 35 -4.58 9.26 7.60
C PHE A 35 -5.54 9.72 8.71
N GLY A 36 -5.03 10.37 9.74
CA GLY A 36 -5.79 10.72 10.93
C GLY A 36 -5.64 9.69 12.05
N LYS A 37 -6.01 10.12 13.26
CA LYS A 37 -5.98 9.26 14.45
C LYS A 37 -7.02 8.14 14.36
N GLY A 38 -6.68 6.94 14.82
CA GLY A 38 -7.57 5.78 14.81
C GLY A 38 -7.77 5.15 13.43
N VAL A 39 -6.94 5.46 12.43
CA VAL A 39 -7.09 5.01 11.05
C VAL A 39 -5.92 4.12 10.65
N VAL A 40 -6.25 2.93 10.13
CA VAL A 40 -5.30 1.90 9.65
C VAL A 40 -4.22 1.60 10.68
N PHE A 41 -3.07 2.28 10.63
CA PHE A 41 -1.91 2.03 11.47
C PHE A 41 -2.03 2.60 12.89
N ASP A 42 -2.94 3.55 13.11
CA ASP A 42 -3.29 4.07 14.45
C ASP A 42 -4.54 3.37 15.03
N ALA A 43 -4.98 2.26 14.43
CA ALA A 43 -6.11 1.44 14.87
C ALA A 43 -5.65 0.06 15.33
N SER A 44 -6.48 -0.60 16.16
CA SER A 44 -6.23 -1.97 16.62
C SER A 44 -6.10 -2.95 15.43
N PRO A 45 -5.38 -4.07 15.58
CA PRO A 45 -5.19 -5.06 14.51
C PRO A 45 -6.50 -5.52 13.87
N GLU A 46 -7.54 -5.76 14.68
CA GLU A 46 -8.86 -6.20 14.20
C GLU A 46 -9.52 -5.14 13.32
N ARG A 47 -9.50 -3.88 13.78
CA ARG A 47 -10.08 -2.73 13.07
C ARG A 47 -9.34 -2.48 11.75
N ARG A 48 -8.02 -2.60 11.76
CA ARG A 48 -7.18 -2.46 10.56
C ARG A 48 -7.50 -3.52 9.52
N LYS A 49 -7.65 -4.78 9.96
CA LYS A 49 -8.00 -5.90 9.07
C LYS A 49 -9.34 -5.65 8.38
N GLU A 50 -10.35 -5.14 9.09
CA GLU A 50 -11.63 -4.73 8.49
C GLU A 50 -11.46 -3.62 7.46
N MET A 51 -10.68 -2.58 7.77
CA MET A 51 -10.44 -1.44 6.86
C MET A 51 -9.63 -1.81 5.62
N LEU A 52 -8.71 -2.78 5.74
CA LEU A 52 -7.88 -3.27 4.65
C LEU A 52 -8.58 -4.28 3.74
N HIS A 53 -9.81 -4.70 4.04
CA HIS A 53 -10.64 -5.47 3.09
C HIS A 53 -11.11 -4.57 1.94
N ASN A 54 -10.15 -4.18 1.11
CA ASN A 54 -10.38 -3.32 -0.04
C ASN A 54 -11.07 -4.13 -1.13
N SER A 55 -12.39 -3.99 -1.21
CA SER A 55 -13.21 -4.62 -2.26
C SER A 55 -12.72 -4.25 -3.65
N ALA A 56 -12.13 -3.07 -3.85
CA ALA A 56 -11.62 -2.63 -5.14
C ALA A 56 -10.47 -3.50 -5.68
N LEU A 57 -9.73 -4.20 -4.83
CA LEU A 57 -8.62 -5.06 -5.28
C LEU A 57 -9.06 -6.49 -5.64
N ARG A 58 -10.37 -6.79 -5.58
CA ARG A 58 -10.88 -8.11 -5.97
C ARG A 58 -10.80 -8.32 -7.49
N GLY A 59 -10.59 -9.58 -7.88
CA GLY A 59 -10.45 -10.00 -9.28
C GLY A 59 -11.56 -9.49 -10.20
N ASP A 60 -12.80 -9.47 -9.71
CA ASP A 60 -13.97 -9.00 -10.47
C ASP A 60 -13.85 -7.55 -10.95
N HIS A 61 -13.10 -6.71 -10.22
CA HIS A 61 -12.87 -5.31 -10.59
C HIS A 61 -11.69 -5.10 -11.54
N MET A 62 -10.78 -6.08 -11.69
CA MET A 62 -9.52 -5.91 -12.43
C MET A 62 -9.75 -5.54 -13.90
N ARG A 63 -10.77 -6.12 -14.54
CA ARG A 63 -11.11 -5.78 -15.94
C ARG A 63 -11.54 -4.31 -16.08
N SER A 64 -12.25 -3.78 -15.09
CA SER A 64 -12.67 -2.37 -15.08
C SER A 64 -11.48 -1.44 -14.82
N HIS A 65 -10.61 -1.83 -13.88
CA HIS A 65 -9.39 -1.06 -13.58
C HIS A 65 -8.46 -0.97 -14.77
N ALA A 66 -8.26 -2.06 -15.53
CA ALA A 66 -7.46 -2.03 -16.75
C ALA A 66 -7.97 -0.99 -17.77
N ARG A 67 -9.29 -0.93 -17.98
CA ARG A 67 -9.92 0.08 -18.87
C ARG A 67 -9.78 1.50 -18.33
N THR A 68 -9.90 1.66 -17.01
CA THR A 68 -9.72 2.96 -16.36
C THR A 68 -8.29 3.46 -16.49
N ILE A 69 -7.30 2.62 -16.21
CA ILE A 69 -5.88 2.95 -16.34
C ILE A 69 -5.56 3.32 -17.79
N GLU A 70 -6.01 2.55 -18.78
CA GLU A 70 -5.81 2.87 -20.20
C GLU A 70 -6.36 4.27 -20.53
N ARG A 71 -7.60 4.56 -20.11
CA ARG A 71 -8.24 5.85 -20.36
C ARG A 71 -7.46 7.00 -19.71
N GLU A 72 -7.03 6.87 -18.46
CA GLU A 72 -6.30 7.94 -17.77
C GLU A 72 -4.91 8.16 -18.39
N VAL A 73 -4.21 7.12 -18.81
CA VAL A 73 -2.94 7.26 -19.52
C VAL A 73 -3.15 7.95 -20.87
N ARG A 74 -4.17 7.56 -21.65
CA ARG A 74 -4.50 8.23 -22.92
C ARG A 74 -4.80 9.72 -22.72
N ARG A 75 -5.54 10.05 -21.66
CA ARG A 75 -5.86 11.43 -21.29
C ARG A 75 -4.60 12.22 -20.88
N MET A 76 -3.69 11.59 -20.12
CA MET A 76 -2.46 12.22 -19.67
C MET A 76 -1.55 12.62 -20.86
N VAL A 77 -1.51 11.79 -21.91
CA VAL A 77 -0.63 11.99 -23.08
C VAL A 77 -1.31 12.67 -24.27
N GLU A 78 -2.59 13.05 -24.15
CA GLU A 78 -3.40 13.60 -25.26
C GLU A 78 -2.77 14.85 -25.92
N ASN A 79 -2.03 15.62 -25.12
CA ASN A 79 -1.43 16.90 -25.54
C ASN A 79 0.10 16.84 -25.73
N TRP A 80 0.70 15.65 -25.80
CA TRP A 80 2.17 15.52 -25.91
C TRP A 80 2.74 15.94 -27.27
N GLY A 81 1.91 16.04 -28.32
CA GLY A 81 2.40 16.28 -29.68
C GLY A 81 3.26 15.12 -30.17
N ASP A 82 4.14 15.38 -31.14
CA ASP A 82 4.99 14.34 -31.75
C ASP A 82 6.26 14.03 -30.93
N GLU A 83 6.77 15.01 -30.16
CA GLU A 83 7.99 14.89 -29.33
C GLU A 83 8.01 15.87 -28.15
N GLY A 84 8.75 15.53 -27.08
CA GLY A 84 8.91 16.34 -25.87
C GLY A 84 9.74 15.66 -24.77
N GLU A 85 9.85 16.30 -23.61
CA GLU A 85 10.55 15.80 -22.43
C GLU A 85 9.61 15.84 -21.22
N ILE A 86 9.70 14.85 -20.33
CA ILE A 86 8.93 14.78 -19.09
C ILE A 86 9.84 14.47 -17.91
N ASP A 87 9.40 14.89 -16.72
CA ASP A 87 9.94 14.45 -15.44
C ASP A 87 9.07 13.29 -14.91
N LEU A 88 9.70 12.26 -14.33
CA LEU A 88 9.05 11.01 -13.88
C LEU A 88 8.65 11.04 -12.41
#